data_AF-A0A4S3J9F2-F1
#
_entry.id   AF-A0A4S3J9F2-F1
#
_cell.length_a   1.000
_cell.length_b   1.000
_cell.length_c   1.000
_cell.angle_alpha   90.00
_cell.angle_beta   90.00
_cell.angle_gamma   90.00
#
_symmetry.space_group_name_H-M   'P 1'
#
loop_
_entity.id
_entity.type
_entity.pdbx_description
1 polymer ?
#
loop_
_entity_poly.entity_id
_entity_poly.type
_entity_poly.pdbx_seq_one_letter_code
_entity_poly.pdbx_strand_id
1 'polypeptide(L)'
;MATTLKKLNFITGNKNKLAEVRAILGGVVEVDNQAIDVPEIQGTIEDIAKEKCRQAAKVVGGPVLTEDTALEFHALGGLPGPYM
;
A
#
# COMPACT_ATOMS: atom_id res chain seq x y z
N MET A 1 15.53 -13.63 -16.14
CA MET A 1 15.20 -12.24 -16.52
C MET A 1 13.88 -11.89 -15.88
N ALA A 2 13.80 -10.81 -15.09
CA ALA A 2 12.54 -10.38 -14.50
C ALA A 2 11.65 -9.81 -15.61
N THR A 3 10.43 -10.33 -15.74
CA THR A 3 9.41 -9.79 -16.62
C THR A 3 9.05 -8.37 -16.19
N THR A 4 9.08 -7.41 -17.11
CA THR A 4 8.62 -6.05 -16.84
C THR A 4 7.15 -6.10 -16.44
N LEU A 5 6.84 -5.58 -15.24
CA LEU A 5 5.48 -5.49 -14.75
C LEU A 5 4.68 -4.56 -15.67
N LYS A 6 3.65 -5.06 -16.34
CA LYS A 6 2.85 -4.23 -17.25
C LYS A 6 1.83 -3.36 -16.52
N LYS A 7 1.23 -3.90 -15.45
CA LYS A 7 0.16 -3.25 -14.69
C LYS A 7 0.35 -3.46 -13.19
N LEU A 8 0.09 -2.41 -12.41
CA LEU A 8 0.15 -2.40 -10.95
C LEU A 8 -1.18 -1.86 -10.39
N ASN A 9 -1.81 -2.60 -9.48
CA ASN A 9 -3.04 -2.16 -8.82
C ASN A 9 -2.70 -1.47 -7.50
N PHE A 10 -2.89 -0.16 -7.42
CA PHE A 10 -2.76 0.59 -6.19
C PHE A 10 -4.06 0.50 -5.37
N ILE A 11 -3.95 -0.03 -4.16
CA ILE A 11 -5.12 -0.32 -3.33
C ILE A 11 -5.51 0.95 -2.57
N THR A 12 -6.40 1.73 -3.18
CA THR A 12 -6.91 2.97 -2.62
C THR A 12 -8.25 3.35 -3.24
N GLY A 13 -9.11 3.98 -2.43
CA GLY A 13 -10.28 4.73 -2.90
C GLY A 13 -10.00 6.22 -3.12
N ASN A 14 -8.82 6.72 -2.75
CA ASN A 14 -8.49 8.15 -2.80
C ASN A 14 -7.91 8.54 -4.17
N LYS A 15 -8.66 9.37 -4.90
CA LYS A 15 -8.27 9.85 -6.24
C LYS A 15 -7.00 10.70 -6.25
N ASN A 16 -6.75 11.47 -5.18
CA ASN A 16 -5.55 12.31 -5.08
C ASN A 16 -4.30 11.45 -4.90
N LYS A 17 -4.36 10.44 -4.03
CA LYS A 17 -3.27 9.46 -3.87
C LYS A 17 -2.96 8.73 -5.19
N LEU A 18 -4.00 8.33 -5.93
CA LEU A 18 -3.80 7.73 -7.24
C LEU A 18 -3.10 8.68 -8.22
N ALA A 19 -3.50 9.95 -8.24
CA ALA A 19 -2.87 10.96 -9.10
C ALA A 19 -1.39 11.15 -8.75
N GLU A 20 -1.05 11.20 -7.47
CA GLU A 20 0.33 11.29 -6.98
C GLU A 20 1.16 10.06 -7.41
N VAL A 21 0.66 8.85 -7.18
CA VAL A 21 1.37 7.61 -7.56
C VAL A 21 1.54 7.53 -9.08
N ARG A 22 0.54 7.92 -9.87
CA ARG A 22 0.65 7.99 -11.34
C ARG A 22 1.68 9.01 -11.79
N ALA A 23 1.77 10.16 -11.12
CA ALA A 23 2.78 11.17 -11.44
C ALA A 23 4.21 10.64 -11.20
N ILE A 24 4.40 9.78 -10.19
CA ILE A 24 5.71 9.20 -9.84
C ILE A 24 6.05 7.98 -10.72
N LEU A 25 5.09 7.07 -10.95
CA LEU A 25 5.36 5.74 -11.53
C LEU A 25 4.80 5.53 -12.94
N GLY A 26 3.96 6.43 -13.46
CA GLY A 26 3.22 6.22 -14.72
C GLY A 26 4.09 6.06 -15.97
N GLY A 27 5.34 6.50 -15.94
CA GLY A 27 6.33 6.28 -17.01
C GLY A 27 7.04 4.92 -16.95
N VAL A 28 6.86 4.16 -15.86
CA VAL A 28 7.54 2.87 -15.60
C VAL A 28 6.57 1.71 -15.66
N VAL A 29 5.35 1.89 -15.14
CA VAL A 29 4.30 0.88 -15.08
C VAL A 29 2.92 1.52 -15.18
N GLU A 30 1.97 0.85 -15.82
CA GLU A 30 0.58 1.27 -15.80
C GLU A 30 0.00 1.11 -14.39
N VAL A 31 -0.36 2.24 -13.76
CA VAL A 31 -0.97 2.24 -12.42
C VAL A 31 -2.48 2.39 -12.54
N ASP A 32 -3.20 1.38 -12.04
CA ASP A 32 -4.64 1.40 -11.84
C ASP A 32 -4.98 1.36 -10.35
N ASN A 33 -6.23 1.53 -9.95
CA ASN A 33 -6.62 1.45 -8.55
C ASN A 33 -7.81 0.53 -8.30
N GLN A 34 -7.83 -0.06 -7.10
CA GLN A 34 -9.00 -0.77 -6.59
C GLN A 34 -9.23 -0.36 -5.14
N ALA A 35 -10.48 -0.06 -4.80
CA ALA A 35 -10.90 0.14 -3.41
C ALA A 35 -11.35 -1.22 -2.86
N ILE A 36 -10.43 -1.92 -2.19
CA ILE A 36 -10.70 -3.20 -1.55
C ILE A 36 -10.58 -2.98 -0.04
N ASP A 37 -11.57 -3.49 0.68
CA ASP A 37 -11.52 -3.56 2.14
C ASP A 37 -10.73 -4.80 2.55
N VAL A 38 -9.61 -4.59 3.24
CA VAL A 38 -8.73 -5.65 3.73
C VAL A 38 -8.55 -5.47 5.24
N PRO A 39 -8.67 -6.54 6.05
CA PRO A 39 -8.44 -6.43 7.49
C PRO A 39 -7.02 -5.96 7.80
N GLU A 40 -6.87 -4.99 8.70
CA GLU A 40 -5.59 -4.55 9.24
C GLU A 40 -5.34 -5.24 10.59
N ILE A 41 -4.18 -5.88 10.71
CA ILE A 41 -3.72 -6.46 11.97
C ILE A 41 -3.11 -5.38 12.87
N GLN A 42 -2.90 -5.69 14.14
CA GLN A 42 -2.04 -4.88 15.01
C GLN A 42 -0.60 -5.41 14.94
N GLY A 43 0.37 -4.52 15.09
CA GLY A 43 1.78 -4.90 15.02
C GLY A 43 2.69 -3.72 14.70
N THR A 44 3.87 -4.02 14.17
CA THR A 44 4.76 -3.01 13.59
C THR A 44 4.17 -2.48 12.28
N ILE A 45 4.58 -1.29 11.85
CA ILE A 45 4.18 -0.73 10.56
C ILE A 45 4.56 -1.68 9.41
N GLU A 46 5.70 -2.37 9.50
CA GLU A 46 6.12 -3.35 8.51
C GLU A 46 5.23 -4.59 8.47
N ASP A 47 4.80 -5.11 9.63
CA ASP A 47 3.93 -6.29 9.68
C ASP A 47 2.54 -5.96 9.12
N ILE A 48 2.02 -4.79 9.47
CA ILE A 48 0.75 -4.27 8.96
C ILE A 48 0.81 -4.14 7.44
N ALA A 49 1.83 -3.44 6.92
CA ALA A 49 1.98 -3.21 5.49
C ALA A 49 2.13 -4.52 4.69
N LYS A 50 2.93 -5.46 5.21
CA LYS A 50 3.11 -6.79 4.59
C LYS A 50 1.81 -7.57 4.54
N GLU A 51 1.08 -7.62 5.65
CA GLU A 51 -0.15 -8.40 5.71
C GLU A 51 -1.26 -7.79 4.85
N LYS A 52 -1.41 -6.46 4.88
CA LYS A 52 -2.34 -5.72 4.02
C LYS A 52 -2.07 -5.98 2.54
N CYS A 53 -0.82 -5.85 2.12
CA CYS A 53 -0.39 -6.13 0.75
C CYS A 53 -0.66 -7.59 0.36
N ARG A 54 -0.34 -8.54 1.23
CA ARG A 54 -0.59 -9.97 1.01
C ARG A 54 -2.07 -10.29 0.83
N GLN A 55 -2.94 -9.71 1.65
CA GLN A 55 -4.38 -9.92 1.55
C GLN A 55 -4.96 -9.28 0.29
N ALA A 56 -4.56 -8.06 -0.03
CA ALA A 56 -4.98 -7.41 -1.26
C ALA A 56 -4.53 -8.18 -2.51
N ALA A 57 -3.31 -8.72 -2.53
CA ALA A 57 -2.79 -9.53 -3.62
C ALA A 57 -3.64 -10.79 -3.87
N LYS A 58 -4.14 -11.44 -2.80
CA LYS A 58 -5.03 -12.59 -2.91
C LYS A 58 -6.38 -12.23 -3.53
N VAL A 59 -6.95 -11.08 -3.16
CA VAL A 59 -8.24 -10.62 -3.69
C VAL A 59 -8.11 -10.21 -5.16
N VAL A 60 -7.05 -9.47 -5.50
CA VAL A 60 -6.79 -8.98 -6.88
C VAL A 60 -6.33 -10.11 -7.80
N GLY A 61 -5.65 -11.13 -7.28
CA GLY A 61 -5.05 -12.20 -8.09
C GLY A 61 -3.89 -11.73 -8.97
N GLY A 62 -3.16 -10.68 -8.53
CA GLY A 62 -2.10 -10.07 -9.32
C GLY A 62 -1.24 -9.07 -8.55
N PRO A 63 -0.39 -8.32 -9.26
CA PRO A 63 0.49 -7.32 -8.64
C PRO A 63 -0.31 -6.19 -8.00
N VAL A 64 0.02 -5.90 -6.73
CA VAL A 64 -0.61 -4.86 -5.93
C VAL A 64 0.44 -3.97 -5.28
N LEU A 65 0.05 -2.73 -5.03
CA LEU A 65 0.78 -1.77 -4.20
C LEU A 65 -0.18 -1.27 -3.12
N THR A 66 0.25 -1.31 -1.87
CA THR A 66 -0.46 -0.70 -0.74
C THR A 66 0.40 0.40 -0.14
N GLU A 67 -0.21 1.25 0.68
CA GLU A 67 0.47 2.32 1.40
C GLU A 67 -0.03 2.32 2.85
N ASP A 68 0.91 2.41 3.78
CA ASP A 68 0.67 2.52 5.22
C ASP A 68 1.58 3.63 5.77
N THR A 69 1.07 4.41 6.70
CA THR A 69 1.75 5.59 7.25
C THR A 69 1.68 5.53 8.77
N ALA A 70 2.79 5.83 9.44
CA ALA A 70 2.88 5.88 10.90
C ALA A 70 3.44 7.23 11.35
N LEU A 71 3.08 7.63 12.58
CA LEU A 71 3.66 8.78 13.28
C LEU A 71 4.28 8.31 14.59
N GLU A 72 5.59 8.46 14.74
CA GLU A 72 6.31 7.88 15.88
C GLU A 72 6.88 8.97 16.80
N PHE A 73 6.44 9.01 18.06
CA PHE A 73 7.06 9.84 19.07
C PHE A 73 8.06 9.01 19.88
N HIS A 74 9.35 9.38 19.80
CA HIS A 74 10.41 8.65 20.49
C HIS A 74 10.18 8.61 22.02
N ALA A 75 9.69 9.69 22.62
CA ALA A 75 9.39 9.75 24.06
C ALA A 75 8.23 8.81 24.48
N LEU A 76 7.40 8.38 23.53
CA LEU A 76 6.32 7.41 23.75
C LEU A 76 6.69 6.02 23.23
N GLY A 77 7.98 5.73 23.02
CA GLY A 77 8.43 4.43 22.53
C GLY A 77 7.93 4.11 21.12
N GLY A 78 7.77 5.12 20.27
CA GLY A 78 7.29 4.97 18.89
C GLY A 78 5.77 5.11 18.72
N LEU A 79 5.01 5.28 19.81
CA LEU A 79 3.58 5.57 19.71
C LEU A 79 3.31 7.01 19.23
N PRO A 80 2.17 7.29 18.58
CA PRO A 80 1.06 6.37 18.27
C PRO A 80 1.38 5.32 17.19
N GLY A 81 2.45 5.51 16.42
CA GLY A 81 2.90 4.57 15.40
C GLY A 81 1.85 4.40 14.30
N PRO A 82 1.49 3.16 13.92
CA PRO A 82 0.52 2.89 12.86
C PRO A 82 -0.95 3.09 13.28
N TYR A 83 -1.22 3.51 14.52
CA TYR A 83 -2.58 3.56 15.10
C TYR A 83 -3.22 4.95 15.04
N MET A 84 -2.91 5.72 14.00
CA MET A 84 -3.39 7.10 13.78
C MET A 84 -4.60 7.17 12.85
#